data_AF-A0A1V1PHK0-F1
#
_entry.id   AF-A0A1V1PHK0-F1
#
_cell.length_a   1.000
_cell.length_b   1.000
_cell.length_c   1.000
_cell.angle_alpha   90.00
_cell.angle_beta   90.00
_cell.angle_gamma   90.00
#
_symmetry.space_group_name_H-M   'P 1'
#
loop_
_entity.id
_entity.type
_entity.pdbx_description
1 polymer ?
#
loop_
_entity_poly.entity_id
_entity_poly.type
_entity_poly.pdbx_seq_one_letter_code
_entity_poly.pdbx_strand_id
1 'polypeptide(L)' 'MEILDNYNIDDATKVMLSELKDECFRYIKLTDQIELDELTENQLSNILGELTASVTHLNIHSESLKVIIEV' A
#
# COMPACT_ATOMS: atom_id res chain seq x y z
N MET A 1 14.86 6.22 -3.31
CA MET A 1 14.77 5.80 -4.71
C MET A 1 16.14 5.69 -5.38
N GLU A 2 17.16 6.45 -4.94
CA GLU A 2 18.55 6.34 -5.46
C GLU A 2 19.14 4.93 -5.53
N ILE A 3 18.73 4.00 -4.65
CA ILE A 3 19.23 2.62 -4.68
C ILE A 3 18.76 1.84 -5.93
N LEU A 4 17.55 2.14 -6.44
CA LEU A 4 16.96 1.42 -7.59
C LEU A 4 17.55 1.85 -8.93
N ASP A 5 18.06 3.08 -9.02
CA ASP A 5 18.72 3.60 -10.22
C ASP A 5 20.01 2.82 -10.56
N ASN A 6 20.61 2.15 -9.56
CA ASN A 6 21.80 1.30 -9.72
C ASN A 6 21.50 -0.10 -10.29
N TYR A 7 20.23 -0.49 -10.43
CA TYR A 7 19.83 -1.85 -10.86
C TYR A 7 19.17 -1.91 -12.25
N ASN A 8 19.23 -0.82 -13.03
CA ASN A 8 18.61 -0.72 -14.37
C ASN A 8 17.11 -1.11 -14.39
N ILE A 9 16.40 -0.79 -13.31
CA ILE A 9 14.96 -0.96 -13.19
C ILE A 9 14.28 0.11 -14.05
N ASP A 10 13.31 -0.27 -14.88
CA ASP A 10 12.60 0.68 -15.74
C ASP A 10 11.66 1.60 -14.95
N ASP A 11 11.29 2.72 -15.56
CA ASP A 11 10.51 3.76 -14.88
C ASP A 11 9.10 3.28 -14.47
N ALA A 12 8.48 2.36 -15.21
CA ALA A 12 7.18 1.83 -14.84
C ALA A 12 7.28 0.99 -13.56
N THR A 13 8.32 0.15 -13.46
CA THR A 13 8.60 -0.62 -12.24
C THR A 13 8.88 0.28 -11.04
N LYS A 14 9.59 1.40 -11.22
CA LYS A 14 9.82 2.40 -10.15
C LYS A 14 8.51 3.04 -9.68
N VAL A 15 7.60 3.36 -10.60
CA VAL A 15 6.27 3.90 -10.27
C VAL A 15 5.48 2.88 -9.46
N MET A 16 5.41 1.63 -9.91
CA MET A 16 4.69 0.58 -9.19
C MET A 16 5.25 0.31 -7.78
N LEU A 17 6.57 0.35 -7.62
CA LEU A 17 7.21 0.28 -6.30
C LEU A 17 6.81 1.45 -5.40
N SER A 18 6.69 2.66 -5.96
CA SER A 18 6.23 3.83 -5.23
C SER A 18 4.76 3.69 -4.82
N GLU A 19 3.89 3.26 -5.74
CA GLU A 19 2.46 3.04 -5.47
C GLU A 19 2.25 1.99 -4.37
N LEU A 20 2.97 0.86 -4.45
CA LEU A 20 2.92 -0.18 -3.42
C LEU A 20 3.37 0.35 -2.06
N LYS A 21 4.45 1.15 -2.03
CA LYS A 21 4.95 1.77 -0.80
C LYS A 21 3.93 2.73 -0.20
N ASP A 22 3.30 3.57 -1.02
CA ASP A 22 2.30 4.53 -0.56
C ASP A 22 1.07 3.82 0.01
N GLU A 23 0.63 2.73 -0.63
CA GLU A 23 -0.47 1.92 -0.14
C GLU A 23 -0.11 1.18 1.16
N CYS A 24 1.12 0.68 1.33
CA CYS A 24 1.61 0.13 2.60
C CYS A 24 1.53 1.16 3.74
N PHE A 25 1.91 2.42 3.48
CA PHE A 25 1.79 3.47 4.48
C PHE A 25 0.34 3.81 4.80
N ARG A 26 -0.54 3.79 3.79
CA ARG A 26 -1.97 4.00 4.01
C ARG A 26 -2.56 2.91 4.91
N TYR A 27 -2.24 1.65 4.66
CA TYR A 27 -2.66 0.52 5.49
C TYR A 27 -2.24 0.72 6.95
N ILE A 28 -0.95 0.99 7.20
CA ILE A 28 -0.41 1.21 8.56
C ILE A 28 -1.17 2.36 9.26
N LYS A 29 -1.34 3.49 8.56
CA LYS A 29 -2.05 4.64 9.12
C LYS A 29 -3.52 4.33 9.47
N LEU A 30 -4.18 3.46 8.70
CA LEU A 30 -5.55 3.04 8.98
C LEU A 30 -5.61 2.07 10.16
N THR A 31 -4.68 1.13 10.27
CA THR A 31 -4.62 0.22 11.43
C THR A 31 -4.30 0.96 12.72
N ASP A 32 -3.39 1.93 12.68
CA ASP A 32 -3.07 2.77 13.84
C ASP A 32 -4.29 3.59 14.30
N GLN A 33 -5.16 4.01 13.38
CA GLN A 33 -6.40 4.72 13.73
C GLN A 33 -7.40 3.83 14.47
N ILE A 34 -7.45 2.53 14.16
CA ILE A 34 -8.33 1.56 14.85
C ILE A 34 -7.92 1.39 16.32
N GLU A 35 -6.63 1.54 16.61
CA GLU A 35 -6.07 1.43 17.97
C GLU A 35 -6.32 2.67 18.84
N LEU A 36 -6.91 3.74 18.29
CA LEU A 36 -7.26 4.94 19.05
C LEU A 36 -8.47 4.69 19.95
N ASP A 37 -8.35 5.04 21.22
CA ASP A 37 -9.49 5.10 22.14
C ASP A 37 -10.52 6.13 21.61
N GLU A 38 -11.81 5.80 21.75
CA GLU A 38 -12.98 6.68 21.44
C GLU A 38 -13.45 6.79 19.97
N LEU A 39 -13.20 5.80 19.12
CA LEU A 39 -13.87 5.75 17.81
C LEU A 39 -15.40 5.54 17.93
N THR A 40 -16.17 6.39 17.25
CA THR A 40 -17.60 6.12 17.02
C THR A 40 -17.77 4.97 16.02
N GLU A 41 -18.92 4.29 16.05
CA GLU A 41 -19.26 3.21 15.11
C GLU A 41 -19.14 3.65 13.64
N ASN A 42 -19.56 4.88 13.32
CA ASN A 42 -19.44 5.43 11.97
C ASN A 42 -17.99 5.66 11.56
N GLN A 43 -17.13 6.15 12.45
CA GLN A 43 -15.70 6.32 12.17
C GLN A 43 -15.03 4.97 11.96
N LEU A 44 -15.31 4.00 12.83
CA LEU A 44 -14.80 2.64 12.70
C LEU A 44 -15.23 2.02 11.37
N SER A 45 -16.51 2.11 11.01
CA SER A 45 -17.05 1.60 9.74
C SER A 45 -16.34 2.22 8.52
N ASN A 46 -16.11 3.54 8.54
CA ASN A 46 -15.37 4.22 7.48
C ASN A 46 -13.92 3.73 7.39
N ILE A 47 -13.22 3.62 8.52
CA ILE A 47 -11.84 3.13 8.56
C ILE A 47 -11.76 1.71 8.02
N LEU A 48 -12.69 0.82 8.40
CA LEU A 48 -12.74 -0.56 7.89
C LEU A 48 -13.04 -0.62 6.39
N GLY A 49 -13.89 0.26 5.88
CA GLY A 49 -14.15 0.39 4.44
C GLY A 49 -12.90 0.82 3.68
N GLU A 50 -12.18 1.82 4.18
CA GLU A 50 -10.91 2.26 3.60
C GLU A 50 -9.82 1.19 3.70
N LEU A 51 -9.75 0.46 4.81
CA LEU A 51 -8.80 -0.63 5.02
C LEU A 51 -9.05 -1.76 4.03
N THR A 52 -10.32 -2.08 3.74
CA THR A 52 -10.70 -3.07 2.73
C THR A 52 -10.22 -2.66 1.33
N ALA A 53 -10.38 -1.39 0.97
CA ALA A 53 -9.85 -0.86 -0.28
C ALA A 53 -8.30 -0.93 -0.32
N SER A 54 -7.65 -0.55 0.78
CA SER A 54 -6.20 -0.57 0.91
C SER A 54 -5.61 -1.98 0.77
N VAL A 55 -6.19 -2.97 1.44
CA VAL A 55 -5.80 -4.38 1.30
C VAL A 55 -5.99 -4.88 -0.13
N THR A 56 -7.08 -4.47 -0.80
CA THR A 56 -7.32 -4.84 -2.20
C THR A 56 -6.24 -4.27 -3.12
N HIS A 57 -5.88 -2.99 -2.95
CA HIS A 57 -4.80 -2.36 -3.71
C HIS A 57 -3.45 -3.00 -3.41
N LEU A 58 -3.13 -3.29 -2.14
CA LEU A 58 -1.91 -3.99 -1.76
C LEU A 58 -1.76 -5.33 -2.47
N ASN A 59 -2.85 -6.11 -2.55
CA ASN A 59 -2.84 -7.40 -3.26
C ASN A 59 -2.53 -7.19 -4.75
N ILE A 60 -3.24 -6.28 -5.42
CA ILE A 60 -3.05 -6.00 -6.85
C ILE A 60 -1.62 -5.52 -7.14
N HIS A 61 -1.12 -4.54 -6.39
CA HIS A 61 0.22 -3.99 -6.58
C HIS A 61 1.30 -5.04 -6.26
N SER A 62 1.13 -5.84 -5.21
CA SER A 62 2.08 -6.90 -4.85
C SER A 62 2.13 -8.01 -5.90
N GLU A 63 0.98 -8.42 -6.44
CA GLU A 63 0.91 -9.42 -7.52
C GLU A 63 1.55 -8.89 -8.81
N SER A 64 1.21 -7.65 -9.19
CA SER A 64 1.76 -7.02 -10.40
C SER A 64 3.27 -6.87 -10.32
N LEU A 65 3.78 -6.44 -9.16
CA LEU A 65 5.22 -6.26 -8.97
C LEU A 65 5.96 -7.60 -8.98
N LYS A 66 5.39 -8.67 -8.36
CA LYS A 66 5.99 -10.02 -8.41
C LYS A 66 6.24 -10.51 -9.83
N VAL A 67 5.24 -10.36 -10.71
CA VAL A 67 5.36 -10.73 -12.14
C VAL A 67 6.52 -10.02 -12.83
N ILE A 68 6.81 -8.78 -12.43
CA ILE A 68 7.84 -7.94 -13.04
C ILE A 68 9.23 -8.22 -12.48
N ILE A 69 9.35 -8.62 -11.21
CA ILE A 69 10.64 -8.88 -10.55
C ILE A 69 11.10 -10.34 -10.64
N GLU A 70 10.21 -11.29 -10.91
CA GLU A 70 10.54 -12.73 -11.06
C GLU A 70 11.15 -13.08 -12.44
N VAL A 71 11.68 -12.09 -13.17
CA VAL A 71 12.24 -12.23 -14.53
C VAL A 71 13.74 -12.50 -14.50
#